data_AF-A0A0M2VDF2-F1
#
_entry.id   AF-A0A0M2VDF2-F1
#
_cell.length_a   1.000
_cell.length_b   1.000
_cell.length_c   1.000
_cell.angle_alpha   90.00
_cell.angle_beta   90.00
_cell.angle_gamma   90.00
#
_symmetry.space_group_name_H-M   'P 1'
#
loop_
_entity.id
_entity.type
_entity.pdbx_description
1 polymer ?
#
loop_
_entity_poly.entity_id
_entity_poly.type
_entity_poly.pdbx_seq_one_letter_code
_entity_poly.pdbx_strand_id
1 'polypeptide(L)'
;MLPTLRASLAYTLALAVLVFVFAFFTLDFDQALSVVIGILLAGILVPILVDVKGATVNTNSSTKEFSGDSATLYVGNLPYRANEEAVKELFESCGTVKNVRLMKDRQTGRRRGFGFVEVAAKDAAKMISKLNDFEFQERTLKVREAKERQEEDSAE
;
A
#
# COMPACT_ATOMS: atom_id res chain seq x y z
N MET A 1 -51.29 -41.60 -12.36
CA MET A 1 -50.22 -40.68 -11.95
C MET A 1 -49.09 -40.70 -12.98
N LEU A 2 -49.15 -39.92 -14.07
CA LEU A 2 -48.01 -39.72 -14.98
C LEU A 2 -48.00 -38.39 -15.81
N PRO A 3 -48.67 -37.27 -15.43
CA PRO A 3 -48.57 -36.03 -16.21
C PRO A 3 -47.23 -35.27 -16.02
N THR A 4 -46.43 -35.60 -15.00
CA THR A 4 -45.17 -34.90 -14.68
C THR A 4 -43.98 -35.32 -15.56
N LEU A 5 -44.05 -36.48 -16.22
CA LEU A 5 -42.92 -37.02 -16.99
C LEU A 5 -42.64 -36.19 -18.26
N ARG A 6 -43.70 -35.76 -18.97
CA ARG A 6 -43.57 -34.98 -20.21
C ARG A 6 -43.03 -33.56 -19.98
N ALA A 7 -43.42 -32.92 -18.87
CA ALA A 7 -42.92 -31.59 -18.51
C ALA A 7 -41.44 -31.62 -18.10
N SER A 8 -41.02 -32.64 -17.36
CA SER A 8 -39.61 -32.80 -16.96
C SER A 8 -38.67 -33.06 -18.14
N LEU A 9 -39.11 -33.86 -19.12
CA LEU A 9 -38.33 -34.17 -20.32
C LEU A 9 -38.07 -32.92 -21.18
N ALA A 10 -39.10 -32.07 -21.34
CA ALA A 10 -38.97 -30.81 -22.08
C ALA A 10 -38.01 -29.84 -21.37
N TYR A 11 -38.05 -29.76 -20.03
CA TYR A 11 -37.15 -28.90 -19.26
C TYR A 11 -35.70 -29.38 -19.31
N THR A 12 -35.46 -30.69 -19.21
CA THR A 12 -34.11 -31.26 -19.35
C THR A 12 -33.53 -31.06 -20.75
N LEU A 13 -34.36 -31.17 -21.80
CA LEU A 13 -33.94 -30.86 -23.17
C LEU A 13 -33.62 -29.37 -23.34
N ALA A 14 -34.45 -28.48 -22.78
CA ALA A 14 -34.20 -27.04 -22.83
C ALA A 14 -32.89 -26.66 -22.12
N LEU A 15 -32.62 -27.22 -20.93
CA LEU A 15 -31.35 -27.00 -20.25
C LEU A 15 -30.16 -27.62 -21.00
N ALA A 16 -30.32 -28.81 -21.58
CA ALA A 16 -29.26 -29.44 -22.38
C ALA A 16 -28.91 -28.59 -23.61
N VAL A 17 -29.92 -28.03 -24.30
CA VAL A 17 -29.70 -27.13 -25.44
C VAL A 17 -29.06 -25.83 -24.98
N LEU A 18 -29.48 -25.26 -23.85
CA LEU A 18 -28.88 -24.03 -23.30
C LEU A 18 -27.40 -24.25 -22.95
N VAL A 19 -27.08 -25.36 -22.26
CA VAL A 19 -25.71 -25.74 -21.94
C VAL A 19 -24.90 -26.02 -23.21
N PHE A 20 -25.47 -26.67 -24.21
CA PHE A 20 -24.79 -26.94 -25.48
C PHE A 20 -24.51 -25.66 -26.28
N VAL A 21 -25.46 -24.72 -26.35
CA VAL A 21 -25.28 -23.42 -26.99
C VAL A 21 -24.24 -22.59 -26.24
N PHE A 22 -24.27 -22.60 -24.90
CA PHE A 22 -23.24 -21.95 -24.10
C PHE A 22 -21.87 -22.59 -24.30
N ALA A 23 -21.79 -23.92 -24.34
CA ALA A 23 -20.55 -24.65 -24.61
C ALA A 23 -19.99 -24.34 -26.01
N PHE A 24 -20.84 -24.31 -27.04
CA PHE A 24 -20.46 -23.90 -28.40
C PHE A 24 -20.00 -22.44 -28.45
N PHE A 25 -20.66 -21.56 -27.72
CA PHE A 25 -20.27 -20.15 -27.61
C PHE A 25 -18.93 -19.99 -26.88
N THR A 26 -18.60 -20.85 -25.92
CA THR A 26 -17.30 -20.85 -25.23
C THR A 26 -16.18 -21.60 -25.95
N LEU A 27 -16.49 -22.51 -26.88
CA LEU A 27 -15.52 -23.37 -27.56
C LEU A 27 -14.97 -22.81 -28.87
N ASP A 28 -15.59 -21.77 -29.43
CA ASP A 28 -15.15 -21.12 -30.67
C ASP A 28 -14.41 -19.79 -30.44
N PHE A 29 -13.95 -19.54 -29.20
CA PHE A 29 -12.99 -18.48 -28.96
C PHE A 29 -11.60 -19.02 -29.26
N ASP A 30 -11.11 -18.74 -30.47
CA ASP A 30 -9.71 -18.94 -30.82
C ASP A 30 -8.83 -18.39 -29.70
N GLN A 31 -7.91 -19.21 -29.17
CA GLN A 31 -7.06 -18.81 -28.05
C GLN A 31 -6.30 -17.52 -28.38
N ALA A 32 -5.96 -17.27 -29.65
CA ALA A 32 -5.34 -16.03 -30.08
C ALA A 32 -6.30 -14.84 -30.00
N LEU A 33 -7.60 -15.00 -30.32
CA LEU A 33 -8.58 -13.91 -30.16
C LEU A 33 -8.75 -13.53 -28.69
N SER A 34 -8.82 -14.51 -27.78
CA SER A 34 -8.91 -14.23 -26.34
C SER A 34 -7.68 -13.49 -25.80
N VAL A 35 -6.49 -13.88 -26.26
CA VAL A 35 -5.22 -13.24 -25.88
C VAL A 35 -5.12 -11.84 -26.49
N VAL A 36 -5.50 -11.65 -27.75
CA VAL A 36 -5.49 -10.34 -28.43
C VAL A 36 -6.49 -9.38 -27.79
N ILE A 37 -7.69 -9.84 -27.47
CA ILE A 37 -8.69 -9.05 -26.72
C ILE A 37 -8.14 -8.72 -25.33
N GLY A 38 -7.50 -9.67 -24.64
CA GLY A 38 -6.85 -9.43 -23.36
C GLY A 38 -5.72 -8.39 -23.43
N ILE A 39 -4.87 -8.44 -24.47
CA ILE A 39 -3.78 -7.49 -24.68
C ILE A 39 -4.31 -6.11 -25.04
N LEU A 40 -5.34 -6.00 -25.90
CA LEU A 40 -5.96 -4.72 -26.26
C LEU A 40 -6.67 -4.08 -25.07
N LEU A 41 -7.43 -4.88 -24.31
CA LEU A 41 -8.06 -4.42 -23.09
C LEU A 41 -7.00 -4.00 -22.06
N ALA A 42 -5.93 -4.77 -21.84
CA ALA A 42 -4.85 -4.36 -20.95
C ALA A 42 -4.15 -3.09 -21.45
N GLY A 43 -3.84 -2.98 -22.74
CA GLY A 43 -3.17 -1.82 -23.32
C GLY A 43 -3.97 -0.52 -23.22
N ILE A 44 -5.31 -0.60 -23.24
CA ILE A 44 -6.20 0.56 -23.12
C ILE A 44 -6.62 0.80 -21.65
N LEU A 45 -6.85 -0.25 -20.88
CA LEU A 45 -7.29 -0.17 -19.49
C LEU A 45 -6.15 0.23 -18.54
N VAL A 46 -4.92 -0.23 -18.78
CA VAL A 46 -3.76 0.13 -17.95
C VAL A 46 -3.51 1.64 -17.92
N PRO A 47 -3.42 2.38 -19.03
CA PRO A 47 -3.24 3.84 -18.98
C PRO A 47 -4.43 4.56 -18.32
N ILE A 48 -5.66 4.04 -18.44
CA ILE A 48 -6.84 4.58 -17.75
C ILE A 48 -6.79 4.31 -16.24
N LEU A 49 -6.25 3.16 -15.81
CA LEU A 49 -6.12 2.80 -14.40
C LEU A 49 -4.91 3.47 -13.73
N VAL A 50 -3.85 3.74 -14.49
CA VAL A 50 -2.64 4.43 -14.02
C VAL A 50 -2.92 5.89 -13.66
N ASP A 51 -4.00 6.49 -14.17
CA ASP A 51 -4.47 7.82 -13.74
C ASP A 51 -5.19 7.81 -12.36
N VAL A 52 -5.48 6.64 -11.76
CA VAL A 52 -6.15 6.54 -10.44
C VAL A 52 -5.20 6.34 -9.26
N LYS A 53 -3.92 6.01 -9.49
CA LYS A 53 -2.91 6.05 -8.43
C LYS A 53 -1.52 6.07 -9.05
N GLY A 54 -0.97 7.28 -9.21
CA GLY A 54 0.39 7.51 -9.70
C GLY A 54 1.41 6.60 -9.03
N ALA A 55 1.88 5.61 -9.78
CA ALA A 55 3.20 5.03 -9.64
C ALA A 55 4.15 5.79 -10.58
N THR A 56 4.26 7.10 -10.35
CA THR A 56 5.42 7.88 -10.77
C THR A 56 6.22 8.09 -9.50
N VAL A 57 7.29 7.32 -9.32
CA VAL A 57 8.31 7.60 -8.30
C VAL A 57 9.06 8.84 -8.78
N ASN A 58 8.43 10.00 -8.59
CA ASN A 58 9.12 11.27 -8.49
C ASN A 58 9.35 11.52 -7.00
N THR A 59 10.63 11.60 -6.65
CA THR A 59 11.16 12.03 -5.36
C THR A 59 10.84 13.51 -5.13
N ASN A 60 9.57 13.85 -5.01
CA ASN A 60 9.12 15.11 -4.45
C ASN A 60 8.20 14.75 -3.29
N SER A 61 8.75 14.88 -2.09
CA SER A 61 8.05 15.01 -0.82
C SER A 61 6.67 15.64 -1.04
N SER A 62 5.64 14.79 -1.04
CA SER A 62 4.28 15.26 -0.90
C SER A 62 4.13 15.69 0.55
N THR A 63 4.58 16.91 0.83
CA THR A 63 4.18 17.67 2.01
C THR A 63 2.68 17.78 1.90
N LYS A 64 1.94 16.88 2.55
CA LYS A 64 0.60 17.20 2.97
C LYS A 64 0.79 18.36 3.93
N GLU A 65 0.60 19.58 3.44
CA GLU A 65 0.50 20.79 4.25
C GLU A 65 -0.71 20.64 5.17
N PHE A 66 -0.53 19.89 6.24
CA PHE A 66 -1.35 19.98 7.43
C PHE A 66 -0.86 21.22 8.17
N SER A 67 -1.57 22.33 7.98
CA SER A 67 -1.39 23.62 8.68
C SER A 67 -1.72 23.56 10.18
N GLY A 68 -1.28 22.51 10.86
CA GLY A 68 -1.38 22.35 12.31
C GLY A 68 -0.06 21.82 12.85
N ASP A 69 0.31 22.27 14.05
CA ASP A 69 1.56 21.93 14.75
C ASP A 69 1.96 20.46 14.53
N SER A 70 3.03 20.23 13.77
CA SER A 70 3.75 18.95 13.75
C SER A 70 4.86 18.97 14.80
N ALA A 71 5.21 17.78 15.27
CA ALA A 71 6.45 17.56 16.00
C ALA A 71 7.22 16.43 15.32
N THR A 72 8.54 16.57 15.30
CA THR A 72 9.42 15.55 14.74
C THR A 72 9.96 14.68 15.88
N LEU A 73 9.84 13.36 15.73
CA LEU A 73 10.36 12.37 16.66
C LEU A 73 11.59 11.69 16.09
N TYR A 74 12.62 11.55 16.91
CA TYR A 74 13.79 10.74 16.63
C TYR A 74 13.52 9.30 17.05
N VAL A 75 13.77 8.35 16.15
CA VAL A 75 13.62 6.91 16.39
C VAL A 75 14.97 6.23 16.18
N GLY A 76 15.57 5.74 17.25
CA GLY A 76 16.85 5.06 17.25
C GLY A 76 16.76 3.57 17.54
N ASN A 77 17.86 2.86 17.29
CA ASN A 77 18.01 1.41 17.48
C ASN A 77 17.06 0.56 16.62
N LEU A 78 16.62 1.11 15.48
CA LEU A 78 15.83 0.38 14.50
C LEU A 78 16.65 -0.79 13.92
N PRO A 79 16.04 -1.95 13.68
CA PRO A 79 16.70 -3.07 13.02
C PRO A 79 17.06 -2.68 11.58
N TYR A 80 18.16 -3.21 11.08
CA TYR A 80 18.64 -2.92 9.73
C TYR A 80 17.65 -3.33 8.63
N ARG A 81 16.70 -4.19 8.95
CA ARG A 81 15.60 -4.63 8.07
C ARG A 81 14.32 -3.79 8.21
N ALA A 82 14.24 -2.82 9.13
CA ALA A 82 13.08 -1.96 9.30
C ALA A 82 12.84 -1.06 8.08
N ASN A 83 11.67 -1.18 7.46
CA ASN A 83 11.22 -0.33 6.35
C ASN A 83 10.48 0.91 6.87
N GLU A 84 10.42 1.96 6.06
CA GLU A 84 9.66 3.19 6.38
C GLU A 84 8.18 2.87 6.62
N GLU A 85 7.59 1.98 5.82
CA GLU A 85 6.21 1.51 5.97
C GLU A 85 5.98 0.82 7.33
N ALA A 86 6.86 -0.10 7.72
CA ALA A 86 6.73 -0.81 8.99
C ALA A 86 6.85 0.13 10.21
N VAL A 87 7.73 1.13 10.12
CA VAL A 87 7.84 2.17 11.15
C VAL A 87 6.59 3.05 11.15
N LYS A 88 6.08 3.42 9.97
CA LYS A 88 4.85 4.20 9.84
C LYS A 88 3.67 3.49 10.49
N GLU A 89 3.42 2.22 10.16
CA GLU A 89 2.32 1.43 10.72
C GLU A 89 2.40 1.32 12.26
N LEU A 90 3.61 1.13 12.79
CA LEU A 90 3.84 1.06 14.24
C LEU A 90 3.49 2.38 14.93
N PHE A 91 3.85 3.52 14.34
CA PHE A 91 3.52 4.83 14.89
C PHE A 91 2.05 5.21 14.65
N GLU A 92 1.45 4.79 13.53
CA GLU A 92 0.03 4.99 13.20
C GLU A 92 -0.91 4.31 14.21
N SER A 93 -0.47 3.21 14.85
CA SER A 93 -1.22 2.56 15.93
C SER A 93 -1.44 3.46 17.15
N CYS A 94 -0.58 4.46 17.35
CA CYS A 94 -0.58 5.34 18.52
C CYS A 94 -1.15 6.74 18.25
N GLY A 95 -1.10 7.21 16.99
CA GLY A 95 -1.65 8.50 16.55
C GLY A 95 -1.32 8.81 15.08
N THR A 96 -1.48 10.06 14.65
CA THR A 96 -1.32 10.41 13.22
C THR A 96 0.13 10.70 12.83
N VAL A 97 0.64 9.95 11.85
CA VAL A 97 1.96 10.13 11.24
C VAL A 97 1.83 10.93 9.94
N LYS A 98 2.58 12.04 9.84
CA LYS A 98 2.66 12.86 8.63
C LYS A 98 3.71 12.31 7.67
N ASN A 99 4.94 12.10 8.16
CA ASN A 99 6.08 11.70 7.34
C ASN A 99 7.03 10.76 8.09
N VAL A 100 7.72 9.87 7.38
CA VAL A 100 8.73 8.97 7.93
C VAL A 100 9.97 9.01 7.03
N ARG A 101 11.13 9.30 7.62
CA ARG A 101 12.41 9.35 6.93
C ARG A 101 13.41 8.46 7.65
N LEU A 102 13.85 7.37 7.01
CA LEU A 102 14.89 6.50 7.56
C LEU A 102 16.26 6.83 6.97
N MET A 103 17.26 6.99 7.84
CA MET A 103 18.62 7.34 7.41
C MET A 103 19.37 6.10 6.96
N LYS A 104 19.90 6.18 5.74
CA LYS A 104 20.78 5.17 5.13
C LYS A 104 22.18 5.74 5.02
N ASP A 105 23.18 4.88 5.18
CA ASP A 105 24.56 5.23 4.91
C ASP A 105 24.74 5.37 3.39
N ARG A 106 25.24 6.52 2.95
CA ARG A 106 25.44 6.84 1.53
C ARG A 106 26.61 6.07 0.91
N GLN A 107 27.57 5.61 1.70
CA GLN A 107 28.72 4.86 1.19
C GLN A 107 28.44 3.37 1.07
N THR A 108 27.79 2.78 2.08
CA THR A 108 27.54 1.32 2.12
C THR A 108 26.13 0.93 1.70
N GLY A 109 25.21 1.91 1.56
CA GLY A 109 23.79 1.67 1.33
C GLY A 109 23.05 1.01 2.51
N ARG A 110 23.76 0.69 3.60
CA ARG A 110 23.20 0.01 4.77
C ARG A 110 22.41 0.99 5.63
N ARG A 111 21.32 0.53 6.24
CA ARG A 111 20.53 1.37 7.15
C ARG A 111 21.36 1.73 8.38
N ARG A 112 21.32 2.98 8.83
CA ARG A 112 22.05 3.41 10.04
C ARG A 112 21.35 3.00 11.34
N GLY A 113 20.14 2.43 11.24
CA GLY A 113 19.35 2.00 12.39
C GLY A 113 18.71 3.17 13.15
N PHE A 114 18.50 4.31 12.48
CA PHE A 114 17.76 5.44 13.03
C PHE A 114 16.97 6.19 11.96
N GLY A 115 15.96 6.93 12.41
CA GLY A 115 14.93 7.57 11.61
C GLY A 115 14.40 8.84 12.26
N PHE A 116 13.73 9.66 11.46
CA PHE A 116 12.88 10.75 11.91
C PHE A 116 11.45 10.50 11.47
N VAL A 117 10.49 10.74 12.36
CA VAL A 117 9.06 10.56 12.11
C VAL A 117 8.36 11.86 12.46
N GLU A 118 7.73 12.49 11.49
CA GLU A 118 6.92 13.68 11.69
C GLU A 118 5.50 13.25 12.05
N VAL A 119 4.99 13.75 13.17
CA VAL A 119 3.69 13.40 13.74
C VAL A 119 2.92 14.65 14.12
N ALA A 120 1.63 14.52 14.43
CA ALA A 120 0.88 15.62 15.04
C ALA A 120 1.46 15.94 16.43
N ALA A 121 1.72 17.23 16.73
CA ALA A 121 2.33 17.64 18.00
C ALA A 121 1.54 17.16 19.24
N LYS A 122 0.21 17.06 19.11
CA LYS A 122 -0.68 16.54 20.15
C LYS A 122 -0.43 15.07 20.50
N ASP A 123 -0.03 14.26 19.52
CA ASP A 123 0.19 12.82 19.69
C ASP A 123 1.65 12.48 20.04
N ALA A 124 2.58 13.41 19.81
CA ALA A 124 4.02 13.20 19.97
C ALA A 124 4.41 12.67 21.36
N ALA A 125 3.97 13.34 22.44
CA ALA A 125 4.29 12.94 23.81
C ALA A 125 3.73 11.55 24.17
N LYS A 126 2.55 11.21 23.65
CA LYS A 126 1.89 9.91 23.86
C LYS A 126 2.65 8.80 23.11
N MET A 127 3.07 9.07 21.87
CA MET A 127 3.87 8.13 21.08
C MET A 127 5.22 7.88 21.73
N ILE A 128 5.93 8.92 22.18
CA ILE A 128 7.21 8.78 22.89
C ILE A 128 7.01 7.87 24.11
N SER A 129 6.02 8.15 24.95
CA SER A 129 5.82 7.39 26.20
C SER A 129 5.46 5.92 25.97
N LYS A 130 4.79 5.59 24.85
CA LYS A 130 4.36 4.23 24.52
C LYS A 130 5.39 3.43 23.73
N LEU A 131 6.09 4.09 22.81
CA LEU A 131 6.99 3.44 21.85
C LEU A 131 8.46 3.50 22.28
N ASN A 132 8.80 4.37 23.25
CA ASN A 132 10.12 4.35 23.84
C ASN A 132 10.32 3.04 24.64
N ASP A 133 11.43 2.36 24.38
CA ASP A 133 11.79 1.04 24.91
C ASP A 133 10.89 -0.12 24.43
N PHE A 134 10.09 0.10 23.38
CA PHE A 134 9.30 -0.95 22.75
C PHE A 134 10.19 -1.95 21.99
N GLU A 135 9.97 -3.26 22.18
CA GLU A 135 10.68 -4.30 21.45
C GLU A 135 10.13 -4.46 20.03
N PHE A 136 10.97 -4.16 19.05
CA PHE A 136 10.66 -4.31 17.63
C PHE A 136 11.74 -5.13 16.94
N GLN A 137 11.36 -6.34 16.50
CA GLN A 137 12.25 -7.30 15.83
C GLN A 137 13.55 -7.54 16.61
N GLU A 138 13.42 -7.93 17.88
CA GLU A 138 14.54 -8.26 18.80
C GLU A 138 15.41 -7.04 19.17
N ARG A 139 14.94 -5.82 18.95
CA ARG A 139 15.64 -4.59 19.32
C ARG A 139 14.70 -3.62 20.03
N THR A 140 15.18 -3.02 21.11
CA THR A 140 14.43 -2.00 21.87
C THR A 140 14.53 -0.65 21.18
N LEU A 141 13.42 -0.13 20.67
CA LEU A 141 13.38 1.18 20.03
C LEU A 141 13.64 2.29 21.04
N LYS A 142 14.35 3.33 20.63
CA LYS A 142 14.54 4.55 21.44
C LYS A 142 13.84 5.70 20.76
N VAL A 143 12.77 6.21 21.34
CA VAL A 143 11.96 7.30 20.77
C VAL A 143 12.15 8.54 21.62
N ARG A 144 12.51 9.66 20.99
CA ARG A 144 12.73 10.96 21.65
C ARG A 144 12.17 12.07 20.78
N GLU A 145 11.89 13.21 21.40
CA GLU A 145 11.64 14.43 20.64
C GLU A 145 12.90 14.82 19.86
N ALA A 146 12.78 15.02 18.55
CA ALA A 146 13.90 15.43 17.73
C ALA A 146 14.09 16.94 17.90
N LYS A 147 15.32 17.35 18.21
CA LYS A 147 15.73 18.72 17.89
C LYS A 147 15.88 18.79 16.38
N GLU A 148 14.88 19.38 15.73
CA GLU A 148 14.94 19.69 14.32
C GLU A 148 16.21 20.51 14.09
N ARG A 149 17.16 19.93 13.35
CA ARG A 149 18.22 20.73 12.77
C ARG A 149 17.50 21.54 11.71
N GLN A 150 17.23 22.82 12.01
CA GLN A 150 16.77 23.79 11.01
C GLN A 150 17.71 23.65 9.81
N GLU A 151 17.22 23.06 8.73
CA GLU A 151 17.83 23.24 7.43
C GLU A 151 17.59 24.73 7.15
N GLU A 152 18.62 25.54 7.36
CA GLU A 152 18.67 26.94 6.96
C GLU A 152 18.45 26.96 5.44
N ASP A 153 17.20 27.10 5.00
CA ASP A 153 16.82 27.55 3.66
C ASP A 153 17.20 29.05 3.52
N SER A 154 18.46 29.35 3.81
CA SER A 154 19.09 30.67 3.82
C SER A 154 20.25 30.68 2.83
N ALA A 155 19.95 30.66 1.54
CA ALA A 155 20.75 31.17 0.41
C ALA A 155 20.14 30.58 -0.87
N GLU A 156 19.70 31.33 -1.88
CA GLU A 156 20.01 32.71 -2.31
C GLU A 156 18.88 33.20 -3.23
#